data_AF-A0A660R855-F1
#
_entry.id   AF-A0A660R855-F1
#
_cell.length_a   1.000
_cell.length_b   1.000
_cell.length_c   1.000
_cell.angle_alpha   90.00
_cell.angle_beta   90.00
_cell.angle_gamma   90.00
#
_symmetry.space_group_name_H-M   'P 1'
#
loop_
_entity.id
_entity.type
_entity.pdbx_description
1 polymer ?
#
loop_
_entity_poly.entity_id
_entity_poly.type
_entity_poly.pdbx_seq_one_letter_code
_entity_poly.pdbx_strand_id
1 'polypeptide(L)'
;MKFLNIFPKRTLYEEIFIGFRSEIGIVDLQGIEEYISQRKVENIYLLAYKDLNEKVRDYLEKKIKPKQEVEFILTDSFQKEIKKIKVSHKGKRIRVQDMEEFGQRAMSRDVC
;
A
#
# COMPACT_ATOMS: atom_id res chain seq x y z
N MET A 1 -44.22 14.06 5.51
CA MET A 1 -43.30 12.90 5.41
C MET A 1 -42.11 13.29 4.55
N LYS A 2 -40.93 13.51 5.13
CA LYS A 2 -39.67 13.59 4.38
C LYS A 2 -38.76 12.54 4.99
N PHE A 3 -38.42 11.53 4.18
CA PHE A 3 -37.62 10.39 4.58
C PHE A 3 -36.24 10.85 5.06
N LEU A 4 -35.88 10.38 6.25
CA LEU A 4 -34.51 10.31 6.75
C LEU A 4 -33.68 9.51 5.73
N ASN A 5 -32.80 10.17 4.99
CA ASN A 5 -31.66 9.49 4.40
C ASN A 5 -30.47 9.70 5.34
N ILE A 6 -30.46 8.94 6.43
CA ILE A 6 -29.25 8.68 7.21
C ILE A 6 -28.45 7.68 6.38
N PHE A 7 -27.71 8.18 5.39
CA PHE A 7 -26.54 7.43 4.94
C PHE A 7 -25.59 7.38 6.14
N PRO A 8 -25.17 6.20 6.62
CA PRO A 8 -24.13 6.16 7.63
C PRO A 8 -22.93 6.88 7.03
N LYS A 9 -22.52 7.99 7.67
CA LYS A 9 -21.21 8.62 7.47
C LYS A 9 -20.21 7.46 7.56
N ARG A 10 -19.75 6.92 6.41
CA ARG A 10 -18.75 5.87 6.38
C ARG A 10 -17.57 6.45 7.13
N THR A 11 -17.36 5.98 8.34
CA THR A 11 -16.21 6.32 9.16
C THR A 11 -15.00 6.03 8.28
N LEU A 12 -14.34 7.10 7.83
CA LEU A 12 -13.15 7.04 7.00
C LEU A 12 -12.04 6.52 7.90
N TYR A 13 -12.01 5.21 8.15
CA TYR A 13 -10.92 4.60 8.88
C TYR A 13 -9.67 4.77 8.04
N GLU A 14 -8.77 5.62 8.52
CA GLU A 14 -7.39 5.71 8.06
C GLU A 14 -6.75 4.32 8.17
N GLU A 15 -6.39 3.74 7.03
CA GLU A 15 -5.78 2.41 6.91
C GLU A 15 -4.26 2.57 6.73
N ILE A 16 -3.49 1.74 7.43
CA ILE A 16 -2.06 1.55 7.17
C ILE A 16 -1.90 0.41 6.18
N PHE A 17 -1.27 0.68 5.04
CA PHE A 17 -0.99 -0.34 4.04
C PHE A 17 0.45 -0.81 4.17
N ILE A 18 0.65 -2.13 4.18
CA ILE A 18 1.97 -2.77 4.17
C ILE A 18 2.04 -3.69 2.97
N GLY A 19 2.76 -3.26 1.93
CA GLY A 19 3.09 -4.05 0.76
C GLY A 19 4.44 -4.71 0.96
N PHE A 20 4.56 -6.01 0.67
CA PHE A 20 5.86 -6.69 0.73
C PHE A 20 6.12 -7.51 -0.53
N ARG A 21 7.37 -7.56 -0.96
CA ARG A 21 7.87 -8.42 -2.05
C ARG A 21 9.39 -8.45 -2.06
N SER A 22 9.99 -9.50 -2.60
CA SER A 22 11.46 -9.59 -2.70
C SER A 22 12.10 -8.41 -3.46
N GLU A 23 11.43 -7.93 -4.51
CA GLU A 23 11.86 -6.79 -5.32
C GLU A 23 10.61 -5.99 -5.73
N ILE A 24 10.64 -4.68 -5.50
CA ILE A 24 9.56 -3.76 -5.88
C ILE A 24 9.89 -3.18 -7.26
N GLY A 25 8.96 -3.33 -8.20
CA GLY A 25 9.05 -2.81 -9.56
C GLY A 25 8.05 -1.69 -9.84
N ILE A 26 8.14 -1.11 -11.04
CA ILE A 26 7.26 -0.01 -11.48
C ILE A 26 5.78 -0.43 -11.46
N VAL A 27 5.46 -1.65 -11.90
CA VAL A 27 4.08 -2.16 -11.90
C VAL A 27 3.48 -2.22 -10.49
N ASP A 28 4.32 -2.54 -9.49
CA ASP A 28 3.88 -2.58 -8.09
C ASP A 28 3.52 -1.15 -7.63
N LEU A 29 4.33 -0.15 -7.99
CA LEU A 29 4.06 1.26 -7.70
C LEU A 29 2.85 1.81 -8.47
N GLN A 30 2.61 1.37 -9.69
CA GLN A 30 1.40 1.73 -10.45
C GLN A 30 0.15 1.20 -9.75
N GLY A 31 0.17 -0.04 -9.26
CA GLY A 31 -0.90 -0.59 -8.43
C GLY A 31 -1.13 0.22 -7.16
N ILE A 32 -0.05 0.72 -6.52
CA ILE A 32 -0.17 1.63 -5.37
C ILE A 32 -0.81 2.96 -5.79
N GLU A 33 -0.42 3.54 -6.91
CA GLU A 33 -0.99 4.78 -7.43
C GLU A 33 -2.51 4.68 -7.68
N GLU A 34 -2.95 3.56 -8.26
CA GLU A 34 -4.37 3.27 -8.45
C GLU A 34 -5.08 3.10 -7.10
N TYR A 35 -4.45 2.40 -6.16
CA TYR A 35 -5.00 2.15 -4.84
C TYR A 35 -5.18 3.43 -3.99
N ILE A 36 -4.19 4.32 -3.95
CA ILE A 36 -4.30 5.62 -3.24
C ILE A 36 -5.37 6.53 -3.86
N SER A 37 -5.64 6.37 -5.16
CA SER A 37 -6.68 7.16 -5.84
C SER A 37 -8.09 6.71 -5.47
N GLN A 38 -8.25 5.46 -5.00
CA GLN A 38 -9.55 4.85 -4.70
C GLN A 38 -9.84 4.75 -3.19
N ARG A 39 -8.81 4.80 -2.34
CA ARG A 39 -8.94 4.59 -0.89
C ARG A 39 -8.22 5.67 -0.10
N LYS A 40 -8.73 5.97 1.09
CA LYS A 40 -7.99 6.79 2.07
C LYS A 40 -7.02 5.91 2.84
N VAL A 41 -5.74 6.20 2.68
CA VAL A 41 -4.63 5.49 3.30
C VAL A 41 -3.83 6.53 4.06
N GLU A 42 -3.43 6.23 5.29
CA GLU A 42 -2.64 7.16 6.11
C GLU A 42 -1.16 7.02 5.77
N ASN A 43 -0.66 5.79 5.81
CA ASN A 43 0.73 5.46 5.54
C ASN A 43 0.82 4.21 4.68
N ILE A 44 1.82 4.21 3.81
CA ILE A 44 2.20 3.06 2.99
C ILE A 44 3.62 2.64 3.37
N TYR A 45 3.77 1.37 3.73
CA TYR A 45 5.06 0.74 3.95
C TYR A 45 5.33 -0.25 2.81
N LEU A 46 6.43 -0.07 2.09
CA LEU A 46 6.90 -0.97 1.05
C LEU A 46 8.13 -1.71 1.55
N LEU A 47 7.98 -3.00 1.83
CA LEU A 47 9.03 -3.87 2.34
C LEU A 47 9.66 -4.67 1.20
N ALA A 48 10.99 -4.66 1.11
CA ALA A 48 11.71 -5.48 0.15
C ALA A 48 13.02 -6.07 0.68
N TYR A 49 13.45 -7.18 0.08
CA TYR A 49 14.78 -7.76 0.30
C TYR A 49 15.86 -7.03 -0.50
N LYS A 50 15.48 -6.41 -1.62
CA LYS A 50 16.37 -5.67 -2.51
C LYS A 50 16.01 -4.20 -2.55
N ASP A 51 17.02 -3.35 -2.70
CA ASP A 51 16.83 -1.91 -2.91
C ASP A 51 16.14 -1.64 -4.26
N LEU A 52 15.53 -0.47 -4.36
CA LEU A 52 14.91 0.03 -5.59
C LEU A 52 15.98 0.39 -6.60
N ASN A 53 15.79 -0.02 -7.85
CA ASN A 53 16.58 0.53 -8.94
C ASN A 53 16.26 2.02 -9.17
N GLU A 54 17.13 2.74 -9.88
CA GLU A 54 16.98 4.18 -10.09
C GLU A 54 15.63 4.55 -10.73
N LYS A 55 15.15 3.77 -11.69
CA LYS A 55 13.87 4.03 -12.37
C LYS A 55 12.67 3.90 -11.43
N VAL A 56 12.66 2.87 -10.58
CA VAL A 56 11.60 2.62 -9.60
C VAL A 56 11.67 3.67 -8.50
N ARG A 57 12.87 4.04 -8.05
CA ARG A 57 13.07 5.12 -7.08
C ARG A 57 12.57 6.46 -7.62
N ASP A 58 12.95 6.82 -8.85
CA ASP A 58 12.49 8.05 -9.50
C ASP A 58 10.95 8.10 -9.61
N TYR A 59 10.33 6.98 -9.97
CA TYR A 59 8.87 6.87 -10.02
C TYR A 59 8.24 7.07 -8.63
N LEU A 60 8.76 6.40 -7.60
CA LEU A 60 8.27 6.53 -6.23
C LEU A 60 8.33 7.99 -5.74
N GLU A 61 9.48 8.64 -5.91
CA GLU A 61 9.72 10.03 -5.48
C GLU A 61 8.85 11.04 -6.23
N LYS A 62 8.70 10.90 -7.56
CA LYS A 62 8.01 11.91 -8.38
C LYS A 62 6.51 11.69 -8.50
N LYS A 63 6.02 10.46 -8.38
CA LYS A 63 4.61 10.13 -8.65
C LYS A 63 3.81 9.81 -7.39
N ILE A 64 4.42 9.10 -6.43
CA ILE A 64 3.71 8.56 -5.28
C ILE A 64 3.90 9.43 -4.03
N LYS A 65 5.15 9.70 -3.64
CA LYS A 65 5.46 10.49 -2.44
C LYS A 65 4.83 11.89 -2.37
N PRO A 66 4.60 12.62 -3.49
CA PRO A 66 3.92 13.90 -3.43
C PRO A 66 2.43 13.80 -3.06
N LYS A 67 1.83 12.59 -3.18
CA LYS A 67 0.40 12.33 -2.95
C LYS A 67 0.14 11.59 -1.64
N GLN A 68 1.13 10.85 -1.13
CA GLN A 68 0.96 9.91 -0.02
C GLN A 68 2.28 9.75 0.74
N GLU A 69 2.21 9.65 2.07
CA GLU A 69 3.36 9.26 2.88
C GLU A 69 3.70 7.78 2.64
N VAL A 70 4.84 7.55 1.98
CA VAL A 70 5.35 6.21 1.64
C VAL A 70 6.75 6.02 2.18
N GLU A 71 6.92 4.96 2.97
CA GLU A 71 8.19 4.52 3.50
C GLU A 71 8.63 3.22 2.82
N PHE A 72 9.81 3.26 2.22
CA PHE A 72 10.46 2.06 1.68
C PHE A 72 11.43 1.52 2.71
N ILE A 73 11.30 0.24 3.05
CA ILE A 73 12.13 -0.43 4.06
C ILE A 73 12.80 -1.64 3.42
N LEU A 74 14.12 -1.60 3.39
CA LEU A 74 14.95 -2.76 3.09
C LEU A 74 15.04 -3.64 4.34
N THR A 75 14.62 -4.90 4.25
CA THR A 75 14.55 -5.80 5.40
C THR A 75 15.03 -7.20 5.02
N ASP A 76 15.65 -7.91 5.95
CA ASP A 76 15.98 -9.34 5.82
C ASP A 76 14.82 -10.26 6.23
N SER A 77 13.75 -9.70 6.83
CA SER A 77 12.62 -10.48 7.33
C SER A 77 11.32 -9.68 7.34
N PHE A 78 10.46 -9.94 6.35
CA PHE A 78 9.13 -9.31 6.28
C PHE A 78 8.32 -9.50 7.55
N GLN A 79 8.34 -10.71 8.13
CA GLN A 79 7.56 -11.00 9.34
C GLN A 79 7.96 -10.13 10.52
N LYS A 80 9.26 -9.90 10.74
CA LYS A 80 9.75 -9.04 11.81
C LYS A 80 9.31 -7.60 11.60
N GLU A 81 9.46 -7.08 10.38
CA GLU A 81 9.13 -5.69 10.09
C GLU A 81 7.63 -5.42 10.13
N ILE A 82 6.82 -6.31 9.55
CA ILE A 82 5.35 -6.25 9.63
C ILE A 82 4.92 -6.24 11.10
N LYS A 83 5.53 -7.08 11.96
CA LYS A 83 5.20 -7.12 13.38
C LYS A 83 5.55 -5.79 14.08
N LYS A 84 6.71 -5.21 13.79
CA LYS A 84 7.10 -3.90 14.34
C LYS A 84 6.13 -2.81 13.91
N ILE A 85 5.80 -2.71 12.62
CA ILE A 85 4.83 -1.73 12.10
C ILE A 85 3.47 -1.90 12.77
N LYS A 86 3.00 -3.15 12.92
CA LYS A 86 1.74 -3.46 13.63
C LYS A 86 1.73 -3.02 15.08
N VAL A 87 2.87 -3.12 15.77
CA VAL A 87 3.01 -2.67 17.16
C VAL A 87 3.03 -1.14 17.22
N SER A 88 3.76 -0.47 16.32
CA SER A 88 3.84 0.99 16.26
C SER A 88 2.50 1.64 15.91
N HIS A 89 1.65 0.97 15.14
CA HIS A 89 0.32 1.44 14.73
C HIS A 89 -0.81 0.69 15.44
N LYS A 90 -0.59 0.25 16.68
CA LYS A 90 -1.58 -0.52 17.44
C LYS A 90 -2.91 0.25 17.56
N GLY A 91 -4.00 -0.40 17.18
CA GLY A 91 -5.35 0.20 17.19
C GLY A 91 -5.78 0.80 15.84
N LYS A 92 -4.88 0.92 14.87
CA LYS A 92 -5.23 1.28 13.49
C LYS A 92 -5.63 0.04 12.67
N ARG A 93 -6.36 0.29 11.59
CA ARG A 93 -6.66 -0.74 10.59
C ARG A 93 -5.42 -0.96 9.74
N ILE A 94 -4.91 -2.18 9.71
CA ILE A 94 -3.68 -2.51 8.97
C ILE A 94 -4.00 -3.53 7.90
N ARG A 95 -3.70 -3.20 6.65
CA ARG A 95 -3.76 -4.11 5.52
C ARG A 95 -2.35 -4.56 5.18
N VAL A 96 -2.14 -5.88 5.17
CA VAL A 96 -0.89 -6.50 4.72
C VAL A 96 -1.16 -7.19 3.39
N GLN A 97 -0.33 -6.93 2.39
CA GLN A 97 -0.58 -7.37 1.02
C GLN A 97 0.73 -7.84 0.37
N ASP A 98 0.70 -9.04 -0.23
CA ASP A 98 1.75 -9.45 -1.17
C ASP A 98 1.57 -8.66 -2.45
N MET A 99 2.62 -7.96 -2.89
CA MET A 99 2.57 -7.12 -4.09
C MET A 99 2.53 -7.95 -5.38
N GLU A 100 2.90 -9.23 -5.35
CA GLU A 100 2.77 -10.10 -6.52
C GLU A 100 1.30 -10.36 -6.88
N GLU A 101 0.42 -10.35 -5.88
CA GLU A 101 -1.04 -10.53 -6.02
C GLU A 101 -1.79 -9.19 -5.99
N PHE A 102 -1.10 -8.08 -6.29
CA PHE A 102 -1.67 -6.74 -6.16
C PHE A 102 -1.71 -5.95 -7.48
N GLY A 103 -2.76 -5.15 -7.65
CA GLY A 103 -2.94 -4.26 -8.79
C GLY A 103 -3.01 -5.00 -10.13
N GLN A 104 -2.47 -4.38 -11.18
CA GLN A 104 -2.52 -4.91 -12.55
C GLN A 104 -1.83 -6.29 -12.70
N ARG A 105 -0.91 -6.66 -11.79
CA ARG A 105 -0.31 -8.01 -11.80
C ARG A 105 -1.33 -9.10 -11.47
N ALA A 106 -2.22 -8.85 -10.51
CA ALA A 106 -3.29 -9.79 -10.17
C ALA A 106 -4.24 -10.00 -11.35
N MET A 107 -4.60 -8.91 -12.03
CA MET A 107 -5.48 -8.96 -13.21
C MET A 107 -4.85 -9.70 -14.40
N SER A 108 -3.52 -9.67 -14.53
CA SER A 108 -2.81 -10.36 -15.61
C SER A 108 -2.66 -11.87 -15.38
N ARG A 109 -2.86 -12.37 -14.15
CA ARG A 109 -2.83 -13.81 -13.82
C ARG A 109 -4.15 -14.52 -14.08
N ASP A 110 -5.27 -13.78 -14.10
CA ASP A 110 -6.63 -14.30 -14.26
C ASP A 110 -7.09 -14.38 -15.73
N VAL A 111 -6.15 -14.34 -16.69
CA VAL A 111 -6.45 -14.50 -18.12
C VAL A 111 -6.12 -15.94 -18.53
N CYS A 112 -7.05 -16.86 -18.26
CA CYS A 112 -7.12 -18.18 -18.87
C CYS A 112 -8.58 -18.50 -19.20
#